data_AF-A0A1M4Y629-F1
#
_entry.id   AF-A0A1M4Y629-F1
#
_cell.length_a   1.000
_cell.length_b   1.000
_cell.length_c   1.000
_cell.angle_alpha   90.00
_cell.angle_beta   90.00
_cell.angle_gamma   90.00
#
_symmetry.space_group_name_H-M   'P 1'
#
loop_
_entity.id
_entity.type
_entity.pdbx_description
1 polymer ?
#
loop_
_entity_poly.entity_id
_entity_poly.type
_entity_poly.pdbx_seq_one_letter_code
_entity_poly.pdbx_strand_id
1 'polypeptide(L)'
;MPTTPDIVDQWLALPREALVDQVRQIVKRNDAHSLRIFAAVRRDAVLSARVRGALSVVLAEARGTRDEVMWAMWVGKARRALDATDAHRDEAAAPSASSAVAESAEEEAPRELRLQREPRSQQAPAASSVPPVIFRAPGQ
;
A
#
# COMPACT_ATOMS: atom_id res chain seq x y z
N MET A 1 33.10 -3.06 7.73
CA MET A 1 31.85 -2.59 7.09
C MET A 1 31.06 -3.83 6.72
N PRO A 2 29.84 -4.04 7.24
CA PRO A 2 29.00 -5.15 6.79
C PRO A 2 28.82 -5.04 5.27
N THR A 3 28.91 -6.18 4.58
CA THR A 3 28.71 -6.21 3.13
C THR A 3 27.23 -6.02 2.83
N THR A 4 26.88 -5.43 1.69
CA THR A 4 25.46 -5.23 1.32
C THR A 4 24.59 -6.51 1.36
N PRO A 5 25.08 -7.72 1.00
CA PRO A 5 24.31 -8.95 1.20
C PRO A 5 24.07 -9.32 2.67
N ASP A 6 25.02 -9.03 3.57
CA ASP A 6 24.87 -9.29 5.02
C ASP A 6 23.75 -8.42 5.64
N ILE A 7 23.58 -7.19 5.14
CA ILE A 7 22.50 -6.30 5.57
C ILE A 7 21.12 -6.84 5.17
N VAL A 8 21.00 -7.41 3.97
CA VAL A 8 19.74 -7.96 3.46
C VAL A 8 19.32 -9.18 4.29
N ASP A 9 20.25 -10.09 4.55
CA ASP A 9 20.01 -11.28 5.39
C ASP A 9 19.62 -10.89 6.83
N GLN A 10 20.36 -9.95 7.41
CA GLN A 10 20.04 -9.39 8.72
C GLN A 10 18.62 -8.84 8.78
N TRP A 11 18.19 -8.06 7.79
CA TRP A 11 16.87 -7.43 7.79
C TRP A 11 15.73 -8.42 7.56
N LEU A 12 15.99 -9.51 6.82
CA LEU A 12 15.04 -10.59 6.66
C LEU A 12 14.74 -11.27 8.01
N ALA A 13 15.78 -11.45 8.84
CA ALA A 13 15.69 -12.04 10.17
C ALA A 13 15.05 -11.11 11.22
N LEU A 14 14.97 -9.80 10.97
CA LEU A 14 14.40 -8.85 11.93
C LEU A 14 12.87 -8.99 12.06
N PRO A 15 12.30 -8.82 13.26
CA PRO A 15 10.86 -8.65 13.44
C PRO A 15 10.41 -7.31 12.85
N ARG A 16 9.09 -7.20 12.58
CA ARG A 16 8.51 -6.03 11.91
C ARG A 16 8.84 -4.70 12.62
N GLU A 17 8.78 -4.65 13.95
CA GLU A 17 9.01 -3.42 14.70
C GLU A 17 10.47 -2.96 14.63
N ALA A 18 11.42 -3.90 14.76
CA ALA A 18 12.84 -3.61 14.60
C ALA A 18 13.16 -3.17 13.16
N LEU A 19 12.49 -3.76 12.16
CA LEU A 19 12.63 -3.32 10.77
C LEU A 19 12.14 -1.88 10.57
N VAL A 20 11.04 -1.48 11.21
CA VAL A 20 10.53 -0.10 11.14
C VAL A 20 11.53 0.88 11.72
N ASP A 21 12.09 0.60 12.90
CA ASP A 21 13.09 1.48 13.51
C ASP A 21 14.36 1.57 12.67
N GLN A 22 14.85 0.44 12.16
CA GLN A 22 16.04 0.41 11.29
C GLN A 22 15.83 1.23 10.01
N VAL A 23 14.68 1.06 9.36
CA VAL A 23 14.29 1.83 8.17
C VAL A 23 14.20 3.32 8.51
N ARG A 24 13.61 3.68 9.65
CA ARG A 24 13.51 5.06 10.13
C ARG A 24 14.88 5.71 10.30
N GLN A 25 15.83 5.03 10.95
CA GLN A 25 17.19 5.53 11.14
C GLN A 25 17.90 5.80 9.81
N ILE A 26 17.74 4.90 8.84
CA ILE A 26 18.37 5.00 7.52
C ILE A 26 17.73 6.09 6.67
N VAL A 27 16.39 6.22 6.70
CA VAL A 27 15.68 7.29 6.02
C VAL A 27 16.10 8.66 6.57
N LYS A 28 16.24 8.79 7.89
CA LYS A 28 16.68 10.02 8.55
C LYS A 28 18.11 10.41 8.16
N ARG A 29 18.99 9.44 7.91
CA ARG A 29 20.38 9.68 7.50
C ARG A 29 20.49 10.23 6.06
N ASN A 30 19.57 9.82 5.17
CA ASN A 30 19.37 10.32 3.79
C ASN A 30 20.66 10.52 2.93
N ASP A 31 21.66 9.71 3.19
CA ASP A 31 22.96 9.72 2.50
C ASP A 31 22.99 8.74 1.32
N ALA A 32 24.04 8.85 0.50
CA ALA A 32 24.23 7.97 -0.66
C ALA A 32 24.35 6.49 -0.28
N HIS A 33 24.90 6.17 0.89
CA HIS A 33 24.99 4.78 1.35
C HIS A 33 23.61 4.23 1.72
N SER A 34 22.75 5.02 2.35
CA SER A 34 21.35 4.66 2.62
C SER A 34 20.59 4.29 1.34
N LEU A 35 20.78 5.04 0.25
CA LEU A 35 20.18 4.72 -1.05
C LEU A 35 20.71 3.41 -1.65
N ARG A 36 22.00 3.10 -1.46
CA ARG A 36 22.59 1.83 -1.89
C ARG A 36 22.01 0.63 -1.15
N ILE A 37 21.70 0.78 0.14
CA ILE A 37 21.00 -0.27 0.92
C ILE A 37 19.63 -0.55 0.30
N PHE A 38 18.83 0.49 0.03
CA PHE A 38 17.52 0.32 -0.62
C PHE A 38 17.63 -0.32 -2.01
N ALA A 39 18.63 0.05 -2.80
CA ALA A 39 18.89 -0.59 -4.10
C ALA A 39 19.29 -2.07 -3.99
N ALA A 40 19.94 -2.47 -2.89
CA ALA A 40 20.26 -3.88 -2.62
C ALA A 40 19.04 -4.66 -2.12
N VAL A 41 18.27 -4.07 -1.21
CA VAL A 41 16.99 -4.62 -0.72
C VAL A 41 16.03 -4.89 -1.88
N ARG A 42 16.02 -4.00 -2.90
CA ARG A 42 15.22 -4.18 -4.13
C ARG A 42 15.37 -5.56 -4.77
N ARG A 43 16.54 -6.20 -4.65
CA ARG A 43 16.80 -7.52 -5.26
C ARG A 43 15.97 -8.64 -4.63
N ASP A 44 15.48 -8.44 -3.41
CA ASP A 44 14.61 -9.37 -2.71
C ASP A 44 13.17 -8.82 -2.65
N ALA A 45 12.23 -9.50 -3.31
CA ALA A 45 10.85 -9.02 -3.44
C ALA A 45 10.11 -9.00 -2.09
N VAL A 46 10.37 -9.97 -1.22
CA VAL A 46 9.72 -10.11 0.08
C VAL A 46 10.17 -8.99 1.02
N LEU A 47 11.48 -8.79 1.14
CA LEU A 47 12.07 -7.72 1.93
C LEU A 47 11.67 -6.35 1.37
N SER A 48 11.65 -6.19 0.05
CA SER A 48 11.18 -4.96 -0.58
C SER A 48 9.75 -4.62 -0.22
N ALA A 49 8.82 -5.60 -0.22
CA ALA A 49 7.45 -5.38 0.21
C ALA A 49 7.37 -5.01 1.70
N ARG A 50 8.13 -5.71 2.56
CA ARG A 50 8.21 -5.41 4.01
C ARG A 50 8.74 -4.01 4.28
N VAL A 51 9.79 -3.59 3.56
CA VAL A 51 10.39 -2.25 3.70
C VAL A 51 9.45 -1.17 3.16
N ARG A 52 8.70 -1.41 2.07
CA ARG A 52 7.64 -0.48 1.63
C ARG A 52 6.56 -0.30 2.70
N GLY A 53 6.15 -1.39 3.35
CA GLY A 53 5.24 -1.34 4.50
C GLY A 53 5.81 -0.54 5.66
N ALA A 54 7.07 -0.78 6.03
CA ALA A 54 7.76 -0.03 7.08
C ALA A 54 7.86 1.47 6.77
N LEU A 55 8.17 1.84 5.53
CA LEU A 55 8.19 3.25 5.08
C LEU A 55 6.83 3.94 5.22
N SER A 56 5.72 3.22 5.01
CA SER A 56 4.37 3.74 5.24
C SER A 56 4.09 3.97 6.72
N VAL A 57 4.57 3.09 7.61
CA VAL A 57 4.46 3.27 9.07
C VAL A 57 5.27 4.50 9.51
N VAL A 58 6.53 4.61 9.08
CA VAL A 58 7.39 5.77 9.40
C VAL A 58 6.75 7.08 8.94
N LEU A 59 6.14 7.10 7.76
CA LEU A 59 5.45 8.29 7.27
C LEU A 59 4.21 8.61 8.11
N ALA A 60 3.46 7.60 8.56
CA ALA A 60 2.30 7.79 9.43
C ALA A 60 2.71 8.33 10.81
N GLU A 61 3.80 7.84 11.39
CA GLU A 61 4.37 8.35 12.65
C GLU A 61 4.86 9.80 12.55
N ALA A 62 5.32 10.21 11.37
CA ALA A 62 5.80 11.58 11.14
C ALA A 62 4.66 12.59 10.92
N ARG A 63 3.41 12.15 10.72
CA ARG A 63 2.27 13.06 10.52
C ARG A 63 2.00 13.89 11.77
N GLY A 64 1.77 15.18 11.57
CA GLY A 64 1.56 16.13 12.68
C GLY A 64 2.84 16.52 13.42
N THR A 65 4.01 16.04 12.98
CA THR A 65 5.30 16.52 13.49
C THR A 65 5.78 17.74 12.69
N ARG A 66 6.65 18.56 13.29
CA ARG A 66 7.24 19.74 12.62
C ARG A 66 7.95 19.39 11.31
N ASP A 67 8.50 18.18 11.23
CA ASP A 67 9.32 17.72 10.11
C ASP A 67 8.53 16.84 9.12
N GLU A 68 7.19 16.84 9.15
CA GLU A 68 6.35 15.99 8.30
C GLU A 68 6.73 16.07 6.81
N VAL A 69 6.93 17.28 6.30
CA VAL A 69 7.32 17.52 4.89
C VAL A 69 8.69 16.92 4.57
N MET A 70 9.61 17.01 5.53
CA MET A 70 10.97 16.50 5.38
C MET A 70 10.97 14.96 5.38
N TRP A 71 10.21 14.34 6.29
CA TRP A 71 9.96 12.90 6.29
C TRP A 71 9.30 12.43 5.00
N ALA A 72 8.30 13.14 4.49
CA ALA A 72 7.65 12.81 3.23
C ALA A 72 8.65 12.81 2.05
N MET A 73 9.53 13.81 1.99
CA MET A 73 10.58 13.90 0.97
C MET A 73 11.57 12.73 1.08
N TRP A 74 12.08 12.45 2.28
CA TRP A 74 13.07 11.39 2.49
C TRP A 74 12.50 10.00 2.23
N VAL A 75 11.28 9.74 2.71
CA VAL A 75 10.54 8.50 2.41
C VAL A 75 10.27 8.38 0.91
N GLY A 76 9.91 9.48 0.23
CA GLY A 76 9.73 9.49 -1.22
C GLY A 76 11.00 9.10 -1.98
N LYS A 77 12.16 9.62 -1.56
CA LYS A 77 13.46 9.28 -2.14
C LYS A 77 13.83 7.81 -1.89
N ALA A 78 13.59 7.29 -0.68
CA ALA A 78 13.80 5.88 -0.35
C ALA A 78 12.89 4.96 -1.18
N ARG A 79 11.62 5.31 -1.35
CA ARG A 79 10.68 4.58 -2.21
C ARG A 79 11.16 4.56 -3.66
N ARG A 80 11.62 5.67 -4.22
CA ARG A 80 12.18 5.71 -5.59
C ARG A 80 13.41 4.81 -5.73
N ALA A 81 14.28 4.75 -4.72
CA ALA A 81 15.43 3.84 -4.75
C ALA A 81 15.01 2.35 -4.74
N LEU A 82 13.94 2.02 -4.01
CA LEU A 82 13.32 0.68 -4.02
C LEU A 82 12.61 0.36 -5.34
N ASP A 83 12.00 1.36 -5.97
CA ASP A 83 11.14 1.19 -7.13
C ASP A 83 11.81 1.48 -8.47
N ALA A 84 13.11 1.82 -8.48
CA ALA A 84 13.89 2.04 -9.70
C ALA A 84 14.11 0.74 -10.50
N THR A 85 13.04 0.01 -10.82
CA THR A 85 12.91 -0.71 -12.08
C THR A 85 13.23 0.30 -13.17
N ASP A 86 14.35 0.07 -13.86
CA ASP A 86 14.80 0.75 -15.07
C ASP A 86 13.84 1.85 -15.56
N ALA A 87 14.03 3.07 -15.05
CA ALA A 87 13.17 4.22 -15.30
C ALA A 87 13.44 4.80 -16.69
N HIS A 88 13.31 3.96 -17.72
CA HIS A 88 13.03 4.39 -19.07
C HIS A 88 11.60 4.01 -19.48
N ARG A 89 10.62 4.27 -18.61
CA ARG A 89 9.23 4.47 -19.00
C ARG A 89 8.48 5.17 -17.88
N ASP A 90 7.82 6.27 -18.24
CA ASP A 90 6.83 7.02 -17.47
C ASP A 90 7.31 7.97 -16.36
N GLU A 91 7.76 9.14 -16.80
CA GLU A 91 7.14 10.38 -16.28
C GLU A 91 5.62 10.27 -16.35
N ALA A 92 4.94 10.07 -15.21
CA ALA A 92 3.65 10.68 -14.85
C ALA A 92 3.01 9.98 -13.64
N ALA A 93 3.38 10.38 -12.42
CA ALA A 93 2.48 10.27 -11.27
C ALA A 93 2.96 11.23 -10.16
N ALA A 94 2.39 12.43 -10.17
CA ALA A 94 2.49 13.41 -9.10
C ALA A 94 1.88 12.87 -7.79
N PRO A 95 2.28 13.41 -6.62
CA PRO A 95 1.76 12.99 -5.33
C PRO A 95 0.40 13.64 -5.07
N SER A 96 -0.57 12.89 -4.57
CA SER A 96 -1.70 13.43 -3.82
C SER A 96 -2.11 12.42 -2.77
N ALA A 97 -1.73 12.70 -1.53
CA ALA A 97 -2.41 12.18 -0.36
C ALA A 97 -3.72 12.95 -0.22
N SER A 98 -4.84 12.24 -0.10
CA SER A 98 -5.97 12.72 0.69
C SER A 98 -6.74 11.53 1.23
N SER A 99 -7.12 11.65 2.49
CA SER A 99 -7.68 10.64 3.38
C SER A 99 -8.87 9.87 2.80
N ALA A 100 -8.88 8.57 3.03
CA ALA A 100 -10.11 7.84 3.30
C ALA A 100 -9.78 6.76 4.34
N VAL A 101 -10.34 6.96 5.53
CA VAL A 101 -10.48 5.96 6.57
C VAL A 101 -11.36 4.84 6.01
N ALA A 102 -10.89 3.60 6.06
CA ALA A 102 -11.68 2.37 6.02
C ALA A 102 -10.71 1.31 6.56
N GLU A 103 -10.71 1.09 7.86
CA GLU A 103 -11.59 0.13 8.54
C GLU A 103 -11.41 -1.28 7.98
N SER A 104 -11.12 -2.17 8.93
CA SER A 104 -10.56 -3.50 8.76
C SER A 104 -11.37 -4.41 7.84
N ALA A 105 -10.61 -5.30 7.18
CA ALA A 105 -10.88 -6.71 6.91
C ALA A 105 -12.30 -7.24 7.18
N GLU A 106 -12.91 -7.82 6.16
CA GLU A 106 -13.21 -9.27 6.02
C GLU A 106 -13.74 -9.44 4.58
N GLU A 107 -12.97 -10.07 3.69
CA GLU A 107 -12.94 -11.51 3.40
C GLU A 107 -13.97 -11.90 2.30
N GLU A 108 -13.47 -12.74 1.39
CA GLU A 108 -14.11 -13.44 0.27
C GLU A 108 -14.41 -12.70 -1.06
N ALA A 109 -13.55 -13.06 -2.01
CA ALA A 109 -13.71 -13.04 -3.47
C ALA A 109 -14.88 -14.00 -3.91
N PRO A 110 -15.12 -14.30 -5.21
CA PRO A 110 -14.39 -13.88 -6.41
C PRO A 110 -15.27 -13.51 -7.63
N ARG A 111 -14.62 -12.88 -8.62
CA ARG A 111 -14.76 -13.03 -10.09
C ARG A 111 -16.21 -13.06 -10.64
N GLU A 112 -16.57 -12.21 -11.59
CA GLU A 112 -16.44 -12.63 -13.00
C GLU A 112 -16.49 -11.47 -14.01
N LEU A 113 -15.88 -11.78 -15.14
CA LEU A 113 -15.63 -11.03 -16.35
C LEU A 113 -16.89 -10.53 -17.08
N ARG A 114 -16.69 -9.44 -17.86
CA ARG A 114 -17.37 -9.07 -19.13
C ARG A 114 -18.80 -8.50 -19.02
N LEU A 115 -19.25 -7.50 -19.79
CA LEU A 115 -18.77 -6.75 -20.96
C LEU A 115 -19.62 -5.46 -21.07
N GLN A 116 -18.95 -4.36 -21.44
CA GLN A 116 -19.41 -3.28 -22.34
C GLN A 116 -20.71 -2.48 -22.15
N ARG A 117 -20.48 -1.15 -22.33
CA ARG A 117 -21.30 -0.11 -22.99
C ARG A 117 -22.43 0.55 -22.19
N GLU A 118 -22.08 1.75 -21.69
CA GLU A 118 -22.70 3.08 -21.94
C GLU A 118 -24.17 3.18 -22.41
N PRO A 119 -24.82 4.35 -22.25
CA PRO A 119 -24.95 5.20 -21.07
C PRO A 119 -26.43 5.66 -20.92
N ARG A 120 -26.66 6.51 -19.91
CA ARG A 120 -27.74 7.52 -19.87
C ARG A 120 -29.12 7.08 -19.37
N SER A 121 -29.63 7.99 -18.53
CA SER A 121 -31.03 8.40 -18.43
C SER A 121 -31.93 7.70 -17.41
N GLN A 122 -32.28 8.52 -16.42
CA GLN A 122 -33.65 8.78 -15.96
C GLN A 122 -34.22 7.92 -14.84
N GLN A 123 -34.26 8.55 -13.66
CA GLN A 123 -35.51 8.95 -13.01
C GLN A 123 -36.35 7.87 -12.29
N ALA A 124 -36.28 7.95 -10.96
CA ALA A 124 -37.32 7.74 -9.94
C ALA A 124 -37.83 6.29 -9.66
N PRO A 125 -38.28 6.03 -8.41
CA PRO A 125 -38.41 4.67 -7.87
C PRO A 125 -39.76 4.05 -8.30
N ALA A 126 -39.71 2.83 -8.84
CA ALA A 126 -40.91 2.05 -9.13
C ALA A 126 -41.02 0.87 -8.15
N ALA A 127 -42.15 0.88 -7.44
CA ALA A 127 -42.66 -0.11 -6.50
C ALA A 127 -42.20 -1.56 -6.74
N SER A 128 -41.62 -2.15 -5.69
CA SER A 128 -41.42 -3.60 -5.59
C SER A 128 -42.78 -4.29 -5.58
N SER A 129 -43.19 -4.84 -6.73
CA SER A 129 -44.37 -5.69 -6.86
C SER A 129 -43.97 -7.12 -6.50
N VAL A 130 -44.00 -7.44 -5.21
CA VAL A 130 -43.89 -8.82 -4.73
C VAL A 130 -45.31 -9.37 -4.56
N PRO A 131 -45.72 -10.41 -5.30
CA PRO A 131 -47.01 -11.05 -5.05
C PRO A 131 -46.94 -11.83 -3.73
N PRO A 132 -47.99 -11.79 -2.88
CA PRO A 132 -47.99 -12.54 -1.63
C PRO A 132 -48.13 -14.04 -1.90
N VAL A 133 -47.18 -14.82 -1.38
CA VAL A 133 -47.26 -16.29 -1.34
C VAL A 133 -48.20 -16.69 -0.20
N ILE A 134 -49.36 -17.27 -0.52
CA ILE A 134 -50.25 -17.85 0.48
C ILE A 134 -49.78 -19.27 0.79
N PHE A 135 -49.44 -19.52 2.06
CA PHE A 135 -49.21 -20.87 2.58
C PHE A 135 -50.54 -21.55 2.90
N ARG A 136 -50.80 -22.67 2.23
CA ARG A 136 -51.92 -23.58 2.57
C ARG A 136 -51.37 -24.71 3.43
N ALA A 137 -51.79 -24.78 4.69
CA ALA A 137 -51.50 -25.92 5.56
C ALA A 137 -52.34 -27.14 5.14
N PRO A 138 -51.78 -28.36 5.15
CA PRO A 138 -52.56 -29.57 4.91
C PRO A 138 -53.21 -30.05 6.21
N GLY A 139 -54.54 -30.20 6.18
CA GLY A 139 -55.31 -30.99 7.14
C GLY A 139 -56.01 -30.20 8.23
N GLN A 140 -57.28 -29.84 7.96
CA GLN A 140 -58.47 -29.92 8.85
C GLN A 140 -59.65 -29.29 8.10
#